data_AF-A0A0L7QK41-F1
#
_entry.id   AF-A0A0L7QK41-F1
#
_cell.length_a   1.000
_cell.length_b   1.000
_cell.length_c   1.000
_cell.angle_alpha   90.00
_cell.angle_beta   90.00
_cell.angle_gamma   90.00
#
_symmetry.space_group_name_H-M   'P 1'
#
loop_
_entity.id
_entity.type
_entity.pdbx_description
1 polymer ?
#
loop_
_entity_poly.entity_id
_entity_poly.type
_entity_poly.pdbx_seq_one_letter_code
_entity_poly.pdbx_strand_id
1 'polypeptide(L)'
;MVDTGAEPNLIKVSALKPDTPINQHDTLSIRGVTHEKVGTIGTTYFTLYGTPLRFHVVQDVFPINADGILGSTFLQNSATTRVVRKIRFPRSCSREERCYAESGDTVV
;
A
#
# COMPACT_ATOMS: atom_id res chain seq x y z
N MET A 1 2.17 -6.60 -4.14
CA MET A 1 1.81 -8.01 -3.88
C MET A 1 0.46 -8.03 -3.19
N VAL A 2 -0.39 -9.02 -3.44
CA VAL A 2 -1.62 -9.24 -2.64
C VAL A 2 -1.31 -10.36 -1.66
N ASP A 3 -1.53 -10.13 -0.37
CA ASP A 3 -1.22 -11.08 0.70
C ASP A 3 -2.34 -11.06 1.75
N THR A 4 -3.13 -12.14 1.79
CA THR A 4 -4.26 -12.25 2.74
C THR A 4 -3.82 -12.58 4.16
N GLY A 5 -2.58 -13.01 4.36
CA GLY A 5 -1.98 -13.25 5.68
C GLY A 5 -1.46 -11.96 6.33
N ALA A 6 -1.26 -10.90 5.54
CA ALA A 6 -0.96 -9.57 6.04
C ALA A 6 -2.25 -8.80 6.33
N GLU A 7 -2.40 -8.23 7.52
CA GLU A 7 -3.57 -7.41 7.84
C GLU A 7 -3.47 -5.98 7.25
N PRO A 8 -2.42 -5.19 7.52
CA PRO A 8 -2.30 -3.85 6.94
C PRO A 8 -1.83 -3.88 5.48
N ASN A 9 -2.27 -2.89 4.69
CA ASN A 9 -1.59 -2.57 3.45
C ASN A 9 -0.26 -1.87 3.75
N LEU A 10 0.81 -2.27 3.06
CA LEU A 10 2.17 -1.74 3.22
C LEU A 10 2.69 -1.17 1.90
N ILE A 11 3.51 -0.12 1.99
CA ILE A 11 4.24 0.43 0.84
C ILE A 11 5.63 0.92 1.27
N LYS A 12 6.65 0.62 0.46
CA LYS A 12 8.01 1.13 0.68
C LYS A 12 8.08 2.61 0.37
N VAL A 13 8.86 3.35 1.16
CA VAL A 13 9.05 4.79 0.96
C VAL A 13 9.65 5.11 -0.41
N SER A 14 10.53 4.27 -0.97
CA SER A 14 11.08 4.44 -2.33
C SER A 14 10.04 4.33 -3.44
N ALA A 15 8.89 3.72 -3.16
CA ALA A 15 7.79 3.62 -4.12
C ALA A 15 6.90 4.88 -4.13
N LEU A 16 7.05 5.75 -3.12
CA LEU A 16 6.34 7.02 -3.02
C LEU A 16 7.07 8.10 -3.80
N LYS A 17 6.32 9.11 -4.25
CA LYS A 17 6.94 10.36 -4.67
C LYS A 17 7.50 11.12 -3.45
N PRO A 18 8.55 11.94 -3.61
CA PRO A 18 9.13 12.74 -2.52
C PRO A 18 8.13 13.68 -1.80
N ASP A 19 7.11 14.15 -2.50
CA ASP A 19 6.08 15.07 -2.00
C ASP A 19 4.81 14.37 -1.49
N THR A 20 4.80 13.03 -1.46
CA THR A 20 3.65 12.27 -0.95
C THR A 20 3.45 12.58 0.53
N PRO A 21 2.26 13.06 0.95
CA PRO A 21 1.99 13.32 2.36
C PRO A 21 1.97 12.00 3.15
N ILE A 22 2.73 11.97 4.24
CA ILE A 22 2.78 10.87 5.20
C ILE A 22 2.37 11.41 6.56
N ASN A 23 1.31 10.84 7.14
CA ASN A 23 0.92 11.12 8.51
C ASN A 23 1.81 10.33 9.47
N GLN A 24 2.80 11.00 10.06
CA GLN A 24 3.75 10.41 11.00
C GLN A 24 3.16 10.17 12.40
N HIS A 25 1.93 10.62 12.66
CA HIS A 25 1.24 10.35 13.94
C HIS A 25 0.48 9.01 13.94
N ASP A 26 0.28 8.41 12.76
CA ASP A 26 -0.40 7.12 12.61
C ASP A 26 0.63 6.07 12.19
N THR A 27 1.30 5.49 13.20
CA THR A 27 2.34 4.46 13.01
C THR A 27 1.90 3.14 13.60
N LEU A 28 2.44 2.04 13.08
CA LEU A 28 2.16 0.69 13.53
C LEU A 28 3.47 -0.10 13.68
N SER A 29 3.51 -1.00 14.67
CA SER A 29 4.60 -1.96 14.83
C SER A 29 4.20 -3.28 14.16
N ILE A 30 4.86 -3.63 13.07
CA ILE A 30 4.60 -4.86 12.33
C ILE A 30 5.41 -6.00 12.95
N ARG A 31 4.78 -7.15 13.14
CA ARG A 31 5.41 -8.40 13.58
C ARG A 31 4.96 -9.53 12.65
N GLY A 32 5.87 -10.40 12.24
CA GLY A 32 5.53 -11.59 11.44
C GLY A 32 6.36 -11.80 10.18
N VAL A 33 6.91 -10.74 9.57
CA VAL A 33 7.84 -10.88 8.42
C VAL A 33 9.28 -11.12 8.89
N THR A 34 9.64 -10.58 10.05
CA THR A 34 10.91 -10.88 10.74
C THR A 34 10.64 -11.21 12.21
N HIS A 35 11.64 -11.78 12.88
CA HIS A 35 11.60 -11.98 14.33
C HIS A 35 11.58 -10.64 15.10
N GLU A 36 12.03 -9.57 14.46
CA GLU A 36 12.08 -8.22 15.02
C GLU A 36 10.79 -7.44 14.72
N LYS A 37 10.46 -6.51 15.62
CA LYS A 37 9.37 -5.56 15.40
C LYS A 37 9.87 -4.46 14.49
N VAL A 38 9.22 -4.27 13.36
CA VAL A 38 9.54 -3.16 12.45
C VAL A 38 8.45 -2.09 12.56
N GLY A 39 8.87 -0.87 12.91
CA GLY A 39 7.98 0.29 12.96
C GLY A 39 7.72 0.86 11.56
N THR A 40 6.49 1.30 11.31
CA THR A 40 6.15 2.07 10.11
C THR A 40 6.51 3.54 10.31
N ILE A 41 6.78 4.26 9.22
CA ILE A 41 7.09 5.70 9.22
C ILE A 41 5.81 6.52 9.47
N GLY A 42 4.67 6.00 9.04
CA GLY A 42 3.37 6.66 9.13
C GLY A 42 2.37 6.02 8.17
N THR A 43 1.26 6.72 7.91
CA THR A 43 0.28 6.31 6.90
C THR A 43 0.14 7.30 5.76
N THR A 44 -0.27 6.78 4.60
CA THR A 44 -0.71 7.58 3.45
C THR A 44 -1.93 6.92 2.81
N TYR A 45 -2.62 7.64 1.94
CA TYR A 45 -3.84 7.17 1.28
C TYR A 45 -3.66 7.12 -0.23
N PHE A 46 -4.03 5.99 -0.82
CA PHE A 46 -4.09 5.80 -2.26
C PHE A 46 -5.49 5.38 -2.67
N THR A 47 -5.98 5.89 -3.79
CA THR A 47 -7.24 5.44 -4.37
C THR A 47 -6.95 4.30 -5.34
N LEU A 48 -7.48 3.10 -5.09
CA LEU A 48 -7.41 1.98 -6.02
C LEU A 48 -8.82 1.65 -6.49
N TYR A 49 -9.07 1.69 -7.79
CA TYR A 49 -10.40 1.50 -8.40
C TYR A 49 -11.52 2.37 -7.79
N GLY A 50 -11.20 3.61 -7.42
CA GLY A 50 -12.17 4.52 -6.77
C GLY A 50 -12.36 4.28 -5.27
N THR A 51 -11.74 3.26 -4.69
CA THR A 51 -11.75 3.01 -3.24
C THR A 51 -10.51 3.61 -2.58
N PRO A 52 -10.66 4.55 -1.62
CA PRO A 52 -9.53 5.04 -0.85
C PRO A 52 -9.03 3.93 0.09
N LEU A 53 -7.74 3.66 0.02
CA LEU A 53 -7.06 2.65 0.81
C LEU A 53 -5.98 3.32 1.65
N ARG A 54 -5.95 2.97 2.93
CA ARG A 54 -4.87 3.36 3.83
C ARG A 54 -3.71 2.40 3.65
N PHE A 55 -2.50 2.96 3.51
CA PHE A 55 -1.24 2.24 3.48
C PHE A 55 -0.34 2.70 4.60
N HIS A 56 0.31 1.74 5.27
CA HIS A 56 1.42 2.00 6.18
C HIS A 56 2.73 2.05 5.39
N VAL A 57 3.50 3.12 5.61
CA VAL A 57 4.76 3.35 4.92
C VAL A 57 5.90 2.67 5.69
N VAL A 58 6.71 1.87 5.01
CA VAL A 58 7.87 1.18 5.57
C VAL A 58 9.16 1.64 4.89
N GLN A 59 10.29 1.44 5.57
CA GLN A 59 11.61 1.68 4.97
C GLN A 59 11.91 0.68 3.86
N ASP A 60 12.83 1.01 2.95
CA ASP A 60 13.14 0.18 1.79
C ASP A 60 13.84 -1.14 2.16
N VAL A 61 14.50 -1.14 3.32
CA VAL A 61 15.11 -2.32 3.96
C VAL A 61 14.07 -3.33 4.45
N PHE A 62 12.77 -3.01 4.40
CA PHE A 62 11.72 -3.95 4.75
C PHE A 62 11.81 -5.20 3.84
N PRO A 63 11.85 -6.42 4.41
CA PRO A 63 12.31 -7.62 3.72
C PRO A 63 11.21 -8.26 2.85
N ILE A 64 10.79 -7.50 1.84
CA ILE A 64 9.90 -7.95 0.78
C ILE A 64 10.52 -7.57 -0.57
N ASN A 65 10.33 -8.44 -1.56
CA ASN A 65 10.84 -8.23 -2.93
C ASN A 65 9.92 -7.35 -3.79
N ALA A 66 8.81 -6.86 -3.22
CA ALA A 66 7.85 -5.99 -3.89
C ALA A 66 7.89 -4.56 -3.34
N ASP A 67 7.33 -3.60 -4.09
CA ASP A 67 7.18 -2.22 -3.64
C ASP A 67 6.18 -2.06 -2.48
N GLY A 68 5.26 -3.02 -2.33
CA GLY A 68 4.24 -2.98 -1.30
C GLY A 68 3.38 -4.25 -1.23
N ILE A 69 2.59 -4.34 -0.17
CA ILE A 69 1.65 -5.42 0.12
C ILE A 69 0.24 -4.82 0.22
N LEU A 70 -0.73 -5.45 -0.45
CA LEU A 70 -2.13 -5.29 -0.13
C LEU A 70 -2.54 -6.38 0.84
N GLY A 71 -2.86 -5.96 2.06
CA GLY A 71 -3.32 -6.84 3.13
C GLY A 71 -4.81 -7.13 3.04
N SER A 72 -5.31 -7.93 3.96
CA SER A 72 -6.74 -8.29 4.07
C SER A 72 -7.66 -7.07 4.32
N THR A 73 -7.12 -5.97 4.86
CA THR A 73 -7.85 -4.69 4.96
C THR A 73 -8.34 -4.16 3.61
N PHE A 74 -7.64 -4.46 2.50
CA PHE A 74 -8.13 -4.18 1.16
C PHE A 74 -9.40 -4.97 0.83
N LEU A 75 -9.40 -6.28 1.16
CA LEU A 75 -10.49 -7.19 0.83
C LEU A 75 -11.77 -6.91 1.63
N GLN A 76 -11.63 -6.44 2.88
CA GLN A 76 -12.78 -6.08 3.73
C GLN A 76 -13.55 -4.87 3.21
N ASN A 77 -12.87 -3.96 2.50
CA ASN A 77 -13.49 -2.74 1.96
C ASN A 77 -13.99 -2.88 0.51
N SER A 78 -13.69 -4.00 -0.16
CA SER A 78 -14.15 -4.28 -1.51
C SER A 78 -15.19 -5.41 -1.51
N ALA A 79 -16.47 -5.07 -1.67
CA ALA A 79 -17.56 -6.05 -1.86
C ALA A 79 -17.47 -6.84 -3.20
N THR A 80 -16.39 -6.67 -3.95
CA THR A 80 -16.15 -7.33 -5.22
C THR A 80 -14.75 -7.91 -5.21
N THR A 81 -14.65 -9.24 -5.18
CA THR A 81 -13.43 -10.00 -5.41
C THR A 81 -12.94 -9.73 -6.84
N ARG A 82 -12.22 -8.63 -7.05
CA ARG A 82 -11.53 -8.37 -8.33
C ARG A 82 -10.15 -9.01 -8.26
N VAL A 83 -9.83 -9.85 -9.25
CA VAL A 83 -8.51 -10.47 -9.38
C VAL A 83 -7.51 -9.39 -9.76
N VAL A 84 -6.83 -8.81 -8.78
CA VAL A 84 -5.80 -7.79 -9.03
C VAL A 84 -4.49 -8.48 -9.42
N ARG A 85 -4.18 -8.48 -10.71
CA ARG A 85 -2.97 -9.14 -11.25
C ARG A 85 -1.70 -8.32 -11.09
N LYS A 86 -1.81 -6.99 -11.17
CA LYS A 86 -0.67 -6.07 -11.04
C LYS A 86 -1.19 -4.70 -10.65
N ILE A 87 -0.63 -4.14 -9.58
CA ILE A 87 -0.88 -2.75 -9.16
C ILE A 87 0.37 -1.97 -9.50
N ARG A 88 0.21 -0.91 -10.29
CA ARG A 88 1.23 0.09 -10.47
C ARG A 88 0.84 1.28 -9.60
N PHE A 89 1.63 1.53 -8.55
CA PHE A 89 1.48 2.74 -7.76
C PHE A 89 1.82 3.94 -8.64
N PRO A 90 1.00 5.01 -8.61
CA PRO A 90 1.24 6.16 -9.45
C PRO A 90 2.54 6.81 -8.98
N ARG A 91 3.52 6.92 -9.87
CA ARG A 91 4.70 7.78 -9.67
C ARG A 91 4.33 9.26 -9.84
N SER A 92 3.08 9.60 -9.54
CA SER A 92 2.13 10.47 -10.27
C SER A 92 1.24 11.42 -9.44
N CYS A 93 1.47 11.67 -8.14
CA CYS A 93 0.53 12.45 -7.33
C CYS A 93 0.98 13.92 -7.12
N SER A 94 0.10 14.90 -7.34
CA SER A 94 0.30 16.33 -6.99
C SER A 94 -0.72 16.72 -5.90
N ARG A 95 -0.42 17.77 -5.12
CA ARG A 95 -1.15 18.19 -3.90
C ARG A 95 -2.69 18.34 -4.03
N GLU A 96 -3.26 18.37 -5.23
CA GLU A 96 -4.68 18.64 -5.48
C GLU A 96 -5.43 17.50 -6.20
N GLU A 97 -4.74 16.44 -6.63
CA GLU A 97 -5.38 15.32 -7.35
C GLU A 97 -5.19 14.01 -6.57
N ARG A 98 -6.30 13.31 -6.26
CA ARG A 98 -6.29 12.02 -5.56
C ARG A 98 -5.35 11.05 -6.29
N CYS A 99 -4.41 10.43 -5.57
CA CYS A 99 -3.48 9.49 -6.19
C CYS A 99 -4.24 8.20 -6.61
N TYR A 100 -4.34 7.93 -7.91
CA TYR A 100 -4.96 6.71 -8.43
C TYR A 100 -3.91 5.62 -8.69
N ALA A 101 -4.05 4.46 -8.05
CA ALA A 101 -3.31 3.27 -8.42
C ALA A 101 -4.00 2.59 -9.62
N GLU A 102 -3.25 2.38 -10.69
CA GLU A 102 -3.73 1.72 -11.90
C GLU A 102 -3.39 0.23 -11.84
N SER A 103 -4.37 -0.62 -12.18
CA SER A 103 -4.13 -2.01 -12.50
C SER A 103 -4.13 -2.21 -14.01
N GLY A 104 -3.30 -3.12 -14.49
CA GLY A 104 -3.46 -3.66 -15.84
C GLY A 104 -4.55 -4.72 -15.83
N ASP A 105 -5.78 -4.35 -16.18
CA ASP A 105 -6.85 -5.33 -16.37
C ASP A 105 -6.74 -5.91 -17.79
N THR A 106 -6.18 -7.12 -17.93
CA THR A 106 -6.47 -7.95 -19.11
C THR A 106 -7.75 -8.71 -18.82
N VAL A 107 -8.85 -8.24 -19.41
CA VAL A 107 -10.10 -9.00 -19.53
C VAL A 107 -9.80 -10.18 -20.48
N VAL A 108 -9.99 -11.40 -20.00
CA VAL A 108 -10.23 -12.58 -20.86
C VAL A 108 -11.72 -12.82 -20.93
#